data_AF-A0A5R2MZ70-F1
#
_entry.id   AF-A0A5R2MZ70-F1
#
_cell.length_a   1.000
_cell.length_b   1.000
_cell.length_c   1.000
_cell.angle_alpha   90.00
_cell.angle_beta   90.00
_cell.angle_gamma   90.00
#
_symmetry.space_group_name_H-M   'P 1'
#
loop_
_entity.id
_entity.type
_entity.pdbx_description
1 polymer ?
#
loop_
_entity_poly.entity_id
_entity_poly.type
_entity_poly.pdbx_seq_one_letter_code
_entity_poly.pdbx_strand_id
1 'polypeptide(L)'
;PAAERTRSGLVSVLATPGTVKRQYTRDLISKWAQKCHVRLVGSDRLAGLSEAYMREGFVDEEAVRAEIAPCFIERDGMRTDIVVLACTHYPFLV
;
A
#
# COMPACT_ATOMS: atom_id res chain seq x y z
N PRO A 1 3.65 -12.56 8.89
CA PRO A 1 3.80 -11.33 8.05
C PRO A 1 2.92 -11.34 6.78
N ALA A 2 2.74 -10.21 6.09
CA ALA A 2 1.98 -10.17 4.82
C ALA A 2 2.50 -11.20 3.79
N ALA A 3 3.83 -11.33 3.71
CA ALA A 3 4.51 -12.32 2.87
C ALA A 3 4.18 -13.79 3.21
N GLU A 4 3.79 -14.09 4.44
CA GLU A 4 3.40 -15.46 4.85
C GLU A 4 1.89 -15.72 4.65
N ARG A 5 1.10 -14.66 4.44
CA ARG A 5 -0.36 -14.73 4.35
C ARG A 5 -0.87 -14.64 2.91
N THR A 6 -0.05 -14.11 2.00
CA THR A 6 -0.40 -13.98 0.58
C THR A 6 -0.52 -15.37 -0.05
N ARG A 7 -1.59 -15.57 -0.81
CA ARG A 7 -1.80 -16.75 -1.67
C ARG A 7 -1.22 -16.50 -3.05
N SER A 8 -1.23 -15.25 -3.51
CA SER A 8 -0.71 -14.85 -4.82
C SER A 8 0.83 -14.75 -4.87
N GLY A 9 1.47 -14.55 -3.71
CA GLY A 9 2.87 -14.15 -3.64
C GLY A 9 3.10 -12.68 -4.02
N LEU A 10 2.06 -11.92 -4.34
CA LEU A 10 2.09 -10.51 -4.72
C LEU A 10 1.58 -9.65 -3.57
N VAL A 11 2.45 -8.82 -3.01
CA VAL A 11 2.13 -7.93 -1.89
C VAL A 11 2.46 -6.50 -2.27
N SER A 12 1.59 -5.55 -1.94
CA SER A 12 1.88 -4.13 -2.07
C SER A 12 2.05 -3.48 -0.71
N VAL A 13 2.96 -2.52 -0.59
CA VAL A 13 3.12 -1.66 0.60
C VAL A 13 2.79 -0.24 0.17
N LEU A 14 1.72 0.30 0.72
CA LEU A 14 1.21 1.64 0.45
C LEU A 14 1.65 2.58 1.59
N ALA A 15 2.45 3.59 1.25
CA ALA A 15 2.95 4.57 2.20
C ALA A 15 3.15 5.93 1.51
N THR A 16 3.59 6.94 2.26
CA THR A 16 4.05 8.20 1.64
C THR A 16 5.34 7.97 0.85
N PRO A 17 5.64 8.78 -0.20
CA PRO A 17 6.86 8.63 -0.99
C PRO A 17 8.13 8.70 -0.16
N GLY A 18 8.13 9.52 0.91
CA GLY A 18 9.23 9.59 1.86
C GLY A 18 9.49 8.25 2.56
N THR A 19 8.44 7.53 2.97
CA THR A 19 8.54 6.23 3.63
C THR A 19 8.98 5.11 2.67
N VAL A 20 8.49 5.13 1.43
CA VAL A 20 8.88 4.17 0.39
C VAL A 20 10.36 4.28 0.02
N LYS A 21 10.92 5.50 0.04
CA LYS A 21 12.33 5.75 -0.32
C LYS A 21 13.32 5.34 0.78
N ARG A 22 12.87 5.10 2.02
CA ARG A 22 13.77 4.78 3.14
C ARG A 22 14.38 3.39 3.01
N GLN A 23 15.68 3.31 3.31
CA GLN A 23 16.45 2.06 3.32
C GLN A 23 15.83 0.99 4.23
N TYR A 24 15.35 1.40 5.41
CA TYR A 24 14.69 0.51 6.37
C TYR A 24 13.51 -0.29 5.78
N THR A 25 12.69 0.34 4.94
CA THR A 25 11.57 -0.35 4.27
C THR A 25 12.08 -1.42 3.30
N ARG A 26 13.16 -1.13 2.58
CA ARG A 26 13.81 -2.09 1.68
C ARG A 26 14.46 -3.24 2.44
N ASP A 27 15.09 -2.95 3.58
CA ASP A 27 15.74 -3.96 4.43
C ASP A 27 14.72 -4.94 5.02
N LEU A 28 13.57 -4.44 5.48
CA LEU A 28 12.47 -5.28 5.96
C LEU A 28 11.94 -6.21 4.86
N ILE A 29 11.77 -5.70 3.65
CA ILE A 29 11.33 -6.50 2.50
C ILE A 29 12.37 -7.58 2.19
N SER A 30 13.65 -7.19 2.14
CA SER A 30 14.76 -8.11 1.88
C SER A 30 14.86 -9.23 2.92
N LYS A 31 14.55 -8.92 4.19
CA LYS A 31 14.64 -9.88 5.29
C LYS A 31 13.44 -10.83 5.38
N TRP A 32 12.23 -10.35 5.08
CA TRP A 32 10.99 -11.06 5.44
C TRP A 32 10.10 -11.45 4.25
N ALA A 33 10.40 -10.96 3.04
CA ALA A 33 9.56 -11.17 1.86
C ALA A 33 10.32 -11.74 0.65
N GLN A 34 11.42 -12.48 0.86
CA GLN A 34 12.26 -13.00 -0.22
C GLN A 34 11.53 -13.92 -1.22
N LYS A 35 10.44 -14.56 -0.79
CA LYS A 35 9.61 -15.45 -1.62
C LYS A 35 8.42 -14.75 -2.28
N CYS A 36 8.23 -13.46 -2.01
CA CYS A 36 7.11 -12.68 -2.53
C CYS A 36 7.62 -11.56 -3.44
N HIS A 37 6.82 -11.21 -4.44
CA HIS A 37 7.02 -9.97 -5.16
C HIS A 37 6.39 -8.82 -4.37
N VAL A 38 7.23 -7.91 -3.88
CA VAL A 38 6.76 -6.74 -3.13
C VAL A 38 6.81 -5.49 -3.99
N ARG A 39 5.64 -4.86 -4.16
CA ARG A 39 5.48 -3.56 -4.83
C ARG A 39 5.40 -2.45 -3.79
N LEU A 40 6.35 -1.52 -3.84
CA LEU A 40 6.27 -0.29 -3.05
C LEU A 40 5.45 0.76 -3.81
N VAL A 41 4.41 1.30 -3.19
CA VAL A 41 3.55 2.35 -3.74
C VAL A 41 3.61 3.57 -2.84
N GLY A 42 4.14 4.65 -3.39
CA GLY A 42 4.16 5.96 -2.75
C GLY A 42 2.90 6.72 -3.14
N SER A 43 2.09 7.13 -2.16
CA SER A 43 0.96 8.01 -2.38
C SER A 43 1.23 9.39 -1.79
N ASP A 44 1.12 10.41 -2.64
CA ASP A 44 1.30 11.81 -2.25
C ASP A 44 0.04 12.38 -1.59
N ARG A 45 -1.15 11.93 -2.00
CA ARG A 45 -2.42 12.57 -1.64
C ARG A 45 -3.27 11.80 -0.64
N LEU A 46 -3.08 10.49 -0.51
CA LEU A 46 -3.97 9.65 0.30
C LEU A 46 -3.99 10.02 1.79
N ALA A 47 -2.89 10.59 2.31
CA ALA A 47 -2.87 11.07 3.69
C ALA A 47 -3.82 12.27 3.87
N GLY A 48 -3.75 13.25 2.96
CA GLY A 48 -4.65 14.40 2.96
C GLY A 48 -6.11 14.01 2.70
N LEU A 49 -6.36 13.05 1.80
CA LEU A 49 -7.71 12.51 1.57
C LEU A 49 -8.27 11.84 2.84
N SER A 50 -7.44 11.10 3.57
CA SER A 50 -7.82 10.50 4.85
C SER A 50 -8.12 11.56 5.91
N GLU A 51 -7.33 12.62 6.00
CA GLU A 51 -7.58 13.71 6.94
C GLU A 51 -8.88 14.45 6.63
N ALA A 52 -9.16 14.70 5.35
CA ALA A 52 -10.42 15.29 4.90
C ALA A 52 -11.61 14.41 5.30
N TYR A 53 -11.51 13.10 5.04
CA TYR A 53 -12.54 12.14 5.46
C TYR A 53 -12.80 12.18 6.97
N MET A 54 -11.75 12.16 7.79
CA MET A 54 -11.89 12.21 9.25
C MET A 54 -12.56 13.48 9.76
N ARG A 55 -12.39 14.60 9.04
CA ARG A 55 -12.95 15.91 9.43
C ARG A 55 -14.37 16.11 8.92
N GLU A 56 -14.61 15.76 7.67
CA GLU A 56 -15.81 16.13 6.91
C GLU A 56 -16.77 14.95 6.74
N GLY A 57 -16.32 13.72 6.99
CA GLY A 57 -17.11 12.50 6.80
C GLY A 57 -17.29 12.09 5.34
N PHE A 58 -16.68 12.82 4.40
CA PHE A 58 -16.74 12.57 2.97
C PHE A 58 -15.35 12.58 2.34
N VAL A 59 -15.15 11.75 1.31
CA VAL A 59 -13.92 11.70 0.52
C VAL A 59 -14.26 11.43 -0.94
N ASP A 60 -13.48 11.99 -1.84
CA ASP A 60 -13.56 11.64 -3.26
C ASP A 60 -13.02 10.22 -3.48
N GLU A 61 -13.94 9.27 -3.67
CA GLU A 61 -13.62 7.86 -3.89
C GLU A 61 -12.78 7.63 -5.15
N GLU A 62 -12.95 8.44 -6.20
CA GLU A 62 -12.17 8.31 -7.43
C GLU A 62 -10.74 8.82 -7.23
N ALA A 63 -10.56 9.87 -6.42
CA ALA A 63 -9.24 10.30 -5.99
C ALA A 63 -8.54 9.21 -5.16
N VAL A 64 -9.25 8.55 -4.22
CA VAL A 64 -8.71 7.42 -3.45
C VAL A 64 -8.36 6.26 -4.39
N ARG A 65 -9.26 5.90 -5.31
CA ARG A 65 -9.06 4.84 -6.30
C ARG A 65 -7.79 5.07 -7.11
N ALA A 66 -7.57 6.30 -7.58
CA ALA A 66 -6.38 6.65 -8.35
C ALA A 66 -5.08 6.47 -7.53
N GLU A 67 -5.08 6.85 -6.25
CA GLU A 67 -3.90 6.69 -5.38
C GLU A 67 -3.60 5.22 -5.04
N ILE A 68 -4.63 4.37 -4.90
CA ILE A 68 -4.44 2.95 -4.55
C ILE A 68 -4.30 2.04 -5.78
N ALA A 69 -4.71 2.47 -6.97
CA ALA A 69 -4.65 1.65 -8.19
C ALA A 69 -3.27 0.99 -8.43
N PRO A 70 -2.12 1.67 -8.22
CA PRO A 70 -0.81 1.06 -8.41
C PRO A 70 -0.50 -0.10 -7.43
N CYS A 71 -1.28 -0.27 -6.37
CA CYS A 71 -1.16 -1.38 -5.43
C CYS A 71 -1.65 -2.70 -6.03
N PHE A 72 -2.51 -2.67 -7.05
CA PHE A 72 -3.15 -3.87 -7.59
C PHE A 72 -2.50 -4.23 -8.92
N ILE A 73 -1.40 -4.96 -8.86
CA ILE A 73 -0.72 -5.45 -10.05
C ILE A 73 -1.12 -6.91 -10.35
N GLU A 74 -0.98 -7.28 -11.62
CA GLU A 74 -1.11 -8.66 -12.07
C GLU A 74 0.23 -9.17 -12.58
N ARG A 75 0.53 -10.43 -12.26
CA ARG A 75 1.74 -11.12 -12.68
C ARG A 75 1.49 -12.63 -12.72
N ASP A 76 1.88 -13.27 -13.82
CA ASP A 76 1.77 -14.72 -13.99
C ASP A 76 0.34 -15.27 -13.75
N GLY A 77 -0.69 -14.49 -14.14
CA GLY A 77 -2.10 -14.83 -13.94
C GLY A 77 -2.62 -14.62 -12.51
N MET A 78 -1.77 -14.13 -11.59
CA MET A 78 -2.12 -13.81 -10.21
C MET A 78 -2.23 -12.30 -10.03
N ARG A 79 -3.06 -11.86 -9.08
CA ARG A 79 -3.24 -10.45 -8.72
C ARG A 79 -2.82 -10.20 -7.28
N THR A 80 -2.32 -8.99 -6.97
CA THR A 80 -2.07 -8.57 -5.59
C THR A 80 -3.29 -8.85 -4.72
N ASP A 81 -3.09 -9.66 -3.68
CA ASP A 81 -4.12 -10.08 -2.75
C ASP A 81 -3.94 -9.49 -1.34
N ILE A 82 -2.78 -8.89 -1.07
CA ILE A 82 -2.52 -8.17 0.18
C ILE A 82 -1.90 -6.80 -0.08
N VAL A 83 -2.51 -5.77 0.50
CA VAL A 83 -1.97 -4.40 0.56
C VAL A 83 -1.69 -4.06 2.03
N VAL A 84 -0.46 -3.70 2.35
CA VAL A 84 -0.03 -3.25 3.67
C VAL A 84 -0.15 -1.73 3.73
N LEU A 85 -0.92 -1.23 4.69
CA LEU A 85 -1.05 0.20 4.98
C LEU A 85 0.08 0.63 5.93
N ALA A 86 1.11 1.29 5.39
CA ALA A 86 2.30 1.71 6.13
C ALA A 86 2.32 3.22 6.43
N CYS A 87 1.13 3.81 6.55
CA CYS A 87 0.90 5.17 7.04
C CYS A 87 -0.20 5.11 8.10
N THR A 88 -0.08 5.90 9.16
CA THR A 88 -1.06 5.96 10.26
C THR A 88 -2.43 6.49 9.84
N HIS A 89 -2.51 7.24 8.74
CA HIS A 89 -3.76 7.82 8.25
C HIS A 89 -4.61 6.81 7.46
N TYR A 90 -3.98 5.99 6.61
CA TYR A 90 -4.72 5.18 5.64
C TYR A 90 -5.77 4.21 6.23
N PRO A 91 -5.61 3.66 7.45
CA PRO A 91 -6.66 2.84 8.07
C PRO A 91 -8.01 3.53 8.27
N PHE A 92 -8.11 4.85 8.16
CA PHE A 92 -9.40 5.56 8.26
C PHE A 92 -10.24 5.51 6.97
N LEU A 93 -9.70 4.97 5.87
CA LEU A 93 -10.38 4.87 4.57
C LEU A 93 -10.87 3.44 4.23
N VAL A 94 -10.86 2.52 5.20
CA VAL A 94 -11.25 1.09 5.05
C VAL A 94 -12.42 0.71 5.94
#